data_AF-A0AAV2RHF1-F1
#
_entry.id   AF-A0AAV2RHF1-F1
#
_cell.length_a   1.000
_cell.length_b   1.000
_cell.length_c   1.000
_cell.angle_alpha   90.00
_cell.angle_beta   90.00
_cell.angle_gamma   90.00
#
_symmetry.space_group_name_H-M   'P 1'
#
loop_
_entity.id
_entity.type
_entity.pdbx_description
1 polymer ?
#
loop_
_entity_poly.entity_id
_entity_poly.type
_entity_poly.pdbx_seq_one_letter_code
_entity_poly.pdbx_strand_id
1 'polypeptide(L)'
;MLKSVLENYEDLLKLFTQHKPSELRRVTAINFDLLKELTEFLSKFAEATKMFDAENTPALHLVIPKMKMLEKHCEPNRDDFPSMKSVKKTASSFISSKFKPHILHKVAVFLNPKQKSMRVLSKEDQDLVLSYVNEKIDSLSRSSFEVKVKEEPGTPPSKKARYDIDEFDDIVEVSDKQYEVQAYQNQIVTNSDPSKILAF
;
A
#
# COMPACT_ATOMS: atom_id res chain seq x y z
N MET A 1 4.01 11.84 -26.24
CA MET A 1 4.85 11.97 -27.45
C MET A 1 5.44 10.63 -27.90
N LEU A 2 6.30 9.96 -27.11
CA LEU A 2 6.96 8.71 -27.53
C LEU A 2 5.99 7.62 -28.02
N LYS A 3 4.90 7.39 -27.26
CA LYS A 3 3.83 6.46 -27.65
C LYS A 3 3.21 6.80 -29.01
N SER A 4 2.98 8.08 -29.31
CA SER A 4 2.44 8.51 -30.61
C SER A 4 3.45 8.27 -31.74
N VAL A 5 4.75 8.49 -31.51
CA VAL A 5 5.78 8.17 -32.50
C VAL A 5 5.83 6.66 -32.76
N LEU A 6 5.72 5.83 -31.72
CA LEU A 6 5.69 4.38 -31.83
C LEU A 6 4.48 3.89 -32.63
N GLU A 7 3.29 4.39 -32.31
CA GLU A 7 2.02 4.01 -32.97
C GLU A 7 1.96 4.43 -34.45
N ASN A 8 2.57 5.57 -34.79
CA ASN A 8 2.54 6.12 -36.14
C ASN A 8 3.86 5.90 -36.91
N TYR A 9 4.73 5.00 -36.45
CA TYR A 9 6.09 4.86 -36.98
C TYR A 9 6.11 4.50 -38.47
N GLU A 10 5.25 3.58 -38.92
CA GLU A 10 5.15 3.19 -40.33
C GLU A 10 4.66 4.33 -41.22
N ASP A 11 3.68 5.10 -40.74
CA ASP A 11 3.13 6.23 -41.50
C ASP A 11 4.13 7.38 -41.56
N LEU A 12 4.93 7.58 -40.51
CA LEU A 12 6.08 8.47 -40.54
C LEU A 12 7.10 7.99 -41.58
N LEU A 13 7.46 6.70 -41.61
CA LEU A 13 8.38 6.18 -42.62
C LEU A 13 7.88 6.43 -44.06
N LYS A 14 6.60 6.18 -44.33
CA LYS A 14 5.98 6.45 -45.64
C LYS A 14 6.03 7.94 -45.99
N LEU A 15 5.62 8.80 -45.06
CA LEU A 15 5.61 10.26 -45.24
C LEU A 15 7.00 10.81 -45.57
N PHE A 16 8.02 10.42 -44.81
CA PHE A 16 9.38 10.89 -45.01
C PHE A 16 10.03 10.30 -46.26
N THR A 17 9.66 9.07 -46.64
CA THR A 17 10.16 8.47 -47.89
C THR A 17 9.56 9.15 -49.13
N GLN A 18 8.26 9.46 -49.10
CA GLN A 18 7.52 9.97 -50.27
C GLN A 18 7.59 11.49 -50.41
N HIS A 19 7.53 12.23 -49.31
CA HIS A 19 7.33 13.68 -49.33
C HIS A 19 8.51 14.49 -48.76
N LYS A 20 9.39 13.87 -47.95
CA LYS A 20 10.52 14.57 -47.30
C LYS A 20 11.81 13.72 -47.22
N PRO A 21 12.36 13.27 -48.36
CA PRO A 21 13.48 12.33 -48.38
C PRO A 21 14.76 12.88 -47.75
N SER A 22 14.98 14.21 -47.80
CA SER A 22 16.12 14.86 -47.13
C SER A 22 16.10 14.72 -45.60
N GLU A 23 14.93 14.47 -45.01
CA GLU A 23 14.76 14.33 -43.56
C GLU A 23 14.58 12.87 -43.13
N LEU A 24 14.61 11.91 -44.06
CA LEU A 24 14.40 10.49 -43.78
C LEU A 24 15.31 9.94 -42.69
N ARG A 25 16.56 10.45 -42.62
CA ARG A 25 17.54 10.11 -41.58
C ARG A 25 17.00 10.30 -40.16
N ARG A 26 16.08 11.25 -39.93
CA ARG A 26 15.50 11.51 -38.60
C ARG A 26 14.69 10.33 -38.09
N VAL A 27 13.98 9.64 -38.99
CA VAL A 27 13.14 8.49 -38.64
C VAL A 27 13.98 7.21 -38.61
N THR A 28 14.86 7.01 -39.60
CA THR A 28 15.68 5.79 -39.69
C THR A 28 16.77 5.70 -38.62
N ALA A 29 17.17 6.82 -38.01
CA ALA A 29 18.07 6.83 -36.86
C ALA A 29 17.41 6.34 -35.56
N ILE A 30 16.09 6.20 -35.51
CA ILE A 30 15.36 5.75 -34.33
C ILE A 30 15.46 4.23 -34.24
N ASN A 31 16.00 3.73 -33.13
CA ASN A 31 15.89 2.31 -32.81
C ASN A 31 14.47 2.02 -32.30
N PHE A 32 13.69 1.30 -33.11
CA PHE A 32 12.29 0.99 -32.82
C PHE A 32 12.11 0.13 -31.56
N ASP A 33 12.95 -0.89 -31.38
CA ASP A 33 12.88 -1.78 -30.21
C ASP A 33 13.20 -1.05 -28.91
N LEU A 34 14.21 -0.18 -28.95
CA LEU A 34 14.55 0.70 -27.82
C LEU A 34 13.43 1.70 -27.52
N LEU A 35 12.79 2.27 -28.56
CA LEU A 35 11.64 3.18 -28.38
C LEU A 35 10.48 2.44 -27.72
N LYS A 36 10.22 1.20 -28.14
CA LYS A 36 9.18 0.34 -27.57
C LYS A 36 9.47 0.04 -26.10
N GLU A 37 10.69 -0.42 -25.78
CA GLU A 37 11.11 -0.72 -24.41
C GLU A 37 11.01 0.52 -23.50
N LEU A 38 11.47 1.68 -23.97
CA LEU A 38 11.37 2.93 -23.21
C LEU A 38 9.91 3.34 -22.98
N THR A 39 9.05 3.19 -24.00
CA THR A 39 7.62 3.53 -23.89
C THR A 39 6.91 2.61 -22.90
N GLU A 40 7.19 1.31 -22.94
CA GLU A 40 6.67 0.34 -21.99
C GLU A 40 7.18 0.62 -20.57
N PHE A 41 8.46 0.92 -20.42
CA PHE A 41 9.04 1.30 -19.14
C PHE A 41 8.31 2.50 -18.52
N LEU A 42 8.12 3.57 -19.29
CA LEU A 42 7.45 4.80 -18.83
C LEU A 42 5.95 4.61 -18.58
N SER A 43 5.30 3.63 -19.21
CA SER A 43 3.87 3.36 -19.03
C SER A 43 3.52 3.07 -17.57
N LYS A 44 4.40 2.38 -16.83
CA LYS A 44 4.19 2.05 -15.42
C LYS A 44 4.19 3.27 -14.51
N PHE A 45 4.97 4.30 -14.86
CA PHE A 45 4.94 5.57 -14.15
C PHE A 45 3.65 6.33 -14.46
N ALA A 46 3.21 6.36 -15.73
CA ALA A 46 1.96 7.00 -16.11
C ALA A 46 0.74 6.33 -15.44
N GLU A 47 0.72 4.99 -15.36
CA GLU A 47 -0.29 4.24 -14.62
C GLU A 47 -0.30 4.61 -13.12
N ALA A 48 0.88 4.70 -12.49
CA ALA A 48 1.00 5.08 -11.08
C ALA A 48 0.52 6.52 -10.83
N THR A 49 0.92 7.48 -11.66
CA THR A 49 0.46 8.87 -11.58
C THR A 49 -1.06 8.96 -11.70
N LYS A 50 -1.65 8.27 -12.69
CA LYS A 50 -3.11 8.24 -12.86
C LYS A 50 -3.84 7.66 -11.64
N MET A 51 -3.24 6.69 -10.96
CA MET A 51 -3.80 6.14 -9.71
C MET A 51 -3.76 7.14 -8.56
N PHE A 52 -2.74 7.99 -8.50
CA PHE A 52 -2.63 9.03 -7.45
C PHE A 52 -3.50 10.26 -7.74
N ASP A 53 -3.76 10.55 -9.01
CA ASP A 53 -4.60 11.68 -9.43
C ASP A 53 -6.11 11.37 -9.40
N ALA A 54 -6.52 10.18 -8.95
CA ALA A 54 -7.92 9.79 -8.94
C ALA A 54 -8.70 10.52 -7.83
N GLU A 55 -9.55 11.48 -8.21
CA GLU A 55 -10.25 12.39 -7.29
C GLU A 55 -11.28 11.71 -6.36
N ASN A 56 -11.83 10.56 -6.75
CA ASN A 56 -12.94 9.89 -6.05
C ASN A 56 -12.55 8.54 -5.40
N THR A 57 -11.27 8.24 -5.31
CA THR A 57 -10.81 6.98 -4.72
C THR A 57 -9.66 7.24 -3.75
N PRO A 58 -9.68 6.69 -2.52
CA PRO A 58 -8.58 6.86 -1.58
C PRO A 58 -7.27 6.34 -2.19
N ALA A 59 -6.31 7.24 -2.43
CA ALA A 59 -5.02 6.87 -3.05
C ALA A 59 -3.87 6.74 -2.04
N LEU A 60 -4.02 7.31 -0.84
CA LEU A 60 -2.91 7.46 0.13
C LEU A 60 -2.31 6.12 0.56
N HIS A 61 -3.15 5.09 0.72
CA HIS A 61 -2.73 3.73 1.07
C HIS A 61 -1.98 3.01 -0.07
N LEU A 62 -2.15 3.47 -1.32
CA LEU A 62 -1.51 2.88 -2.50
C LEU A 62 -0.09 3.41 -2.72
N VAL A 63 0.26 4.54 -2.10
CA VAL A 63 1.53 5.24 -2.31
C VAL A 63 2.73 4.32 -2.04
N ILE A 64 2.83 3.71 -0.86
CA ILE A 64 3.97 2.85 -0.52
C ILE A 64 4.02 1.58 -1.40
N PRO A 65 2.93 0.81 -1.58
CA PRO A 65 2.92 -0.34 -2.48
C PRO A 65 3.33 -0.02 -3.91
N LYS A 66 2.82 1.08 -4.48
CA LYS A 66 3.11 1.48 -5.85
C LYS A 66 4.55 1.93 -5.99
N MET A 67 5.11 2.59 -4.98
CA MET A 67 6.53 2.95 -5.01
C MET A 67 7.45 1.74 -4.95
N LYS A 68 7.18 0.75 -4.09
CA LYS A 68 7.94 -0.52 -4.12
C LYS A 68 7.83 -1.26 -5.45
N MET A 69 6.66 -1.22 -6.08
CA MET A 69 6.47 -1.77 -7.43
C MET A 69 7.32 -1.04 -8.47
N LEU A 70 7.39 0.30 -8.41
CA LEU A 70 8.22 1.11 -9.31
C LEU A 70 9.72 0.92 -9.04
N GLU A 71 10.15 0.80 -7.78
CA GLU A 71 11.54 0.48 -7.42
C GLU A 71 11.97 -0.83 -8.08
N LYS A 72 11.16 -1.88 -7.94
CA LYS A 72 11.40 -3.17 -8.60
C LYS A 72 11.42 -3.05 -10.13
N HIS A 73 10.53 -2.24 -10.71
CA HIS A 73 10.49 -1.99 -12.15
C HIS A 73 11.73 -1.25 -12.68
N CYS A 74 12.41 -0.50 -11.81
CA CYS A 74 13.68 0.17 -12.13
C CYS A 74 14.91 -0.74 -11.96
N GLU A 75 14.77 -1.99 -11.55
CA GLU A 75 15.91 -2.91 -11.48
C GLU A 75 16.39 -3.27 -12.89
N PRO A 76 17.67 -3.07 -13.24
CA PRO A 76 18.19 -3.43 -14.55
C PRO A 76 18.20 -4.95 -14.74
N ASN A 77 17.66 -5.42 -15.86
CA ASN A 77 17.75 -6.82 -16.29
C ASN A 77 18.96 -7.02 -17.21
N ARG A 78 19.45 -8.26 -17.33
CA ARG A 78 20.53 -8.65 -18.26
C ARG A 78 20.13 -8.41 -19.72
N ASP A 79 18.86 -8.62 -20.05
CA ASP A 79 18.34 -8.52 -21.42
C ASP A 79 18.06 -7.08 -21.86
N ASP A 80 18.10 -6.11 -20.93
CA ASP A 80 17.84 -4.70 -21.25
C ASP A 80 18.93 -4.14 -22.17
N PHE A 81 18.54 -3.22 -23.05
CA PHE A 81 19.47 -2.44 -23.86
C PHE A 81 20.44 -1.64 -22.96
N PRO A 82 21.72 -1.44 -23.37
CA PRO A 82 22.70 -0.71 -22.55
C PRO A 82 22.20 0.68 -22.11
N SER A 83 21.53 1.40 -23.00
CA SER A 83 20.92 2.69 -22.70
C SER A 83 19.81 2.58 -21.65
N MET A 84 18.98 1.53 -21.72
CA MET A 84 17.89 1.32 -20.76
C MET A 84 18.39 0.90 -19.38
N LYS A 85 19.47 0.13 -19.29
CA LYS A 85 20.14 -0.14 -18.01
C LYS A 85 20.55 1.15 -17.30
N SER A 86 21.08 2.12 -18.05
CA SER A 86 21.44 3.44 -17.49
C SER A 86 20.21 4.22 -17.05
N VAL A 87 19.15 4.27 -17.87
CA VAL A 87 17.88 4.93 -17.52
C VAL A 87 17.27 4.34 -16.25
N LYS A 88 17.19 3.00 -16.16
CA LYS A 88 16.66 2.27 -15.00
C LYS A 88 17.47 2.56 -13.73
N LYS A 89 18.81 2.53 -13.80
CA LYS A 89 19.68 2.90 -12.67
C LYS A 89 19.44 4.34 -12.21
N THR A 90 19.35 5.29 -13.15
CA THR A 90 19.07 6.68 -12.83
C THR A 90 17.69 6.82 -12.18
N ALA A 91 16.66 6.19 -12.74
CA ALA A 91 15.30 6.21 -12.19
C ALA A 91 15.24 5.62 -10.77
N SER A 92 15.89 4.48 -10.54
CA SER A 92 16.01 3.86 -9.21
C SER A 92 16.63 4.82 -8.19
N SER A 93 17.76 5.46 -8.55
CA SER A 93 18.42 6.46 -7.70
C SER A 93 17.52 7.68 -7.40
N PHE A 94 16.77 8.15 -8.41
CA PHE A 94 15.80 9.23 -8.21
C PHE A 94 14.68 8.84 -7.25
N ILE A 95 14.12 7.63 -7.39
CA ILE A 95 13.07 7.13 -6.50
C ILE A 95 13.60 7.08 -5.07
N SER A 96 14.73 6.41 -4.83
CA SER A 96 15.27 6.25 -3.47
C SER A 96 15.69 7.57 -2.81
N SER A 97 16.13 8.56 -3.60
CA SER A 97 16.56 9.86 -3.06
C SER A 97 15.41 10.84 -2.81
N LYS A 98 14.38 10.85 -3.68
CA LYS A 98 13.28 11.83 -3.64
C LYS A 98 12.08 11.31 -2.88
N PHE A 99 11.82 10.02 -2.91
CA PHE A 99 10.63 9.46 -2.30
C PHE A 99 10.87 9.13 -0.82
N LYS A 100 10.28 9.94 0.06
CA LYS A 100 10.32 9.75 1.51
C LYS A 100 8.88 9.70 2.03
N PRO A 101 8.28 8.51 2.18
CA PRO A 101 6.89 8.40 2.59
C PRO A 101 6.68 8.94 4.01
N HIS A 102 5.84 9.97 4.11
CA HIS A 102 5.36 10.52 5.38
C HIS A 102 4.61 9.46 6.21
N ILE A 103 4.56 9.62 7.54
CA ILE A 103 3.88 8.70 8.47
C ILE A 103 2.43 8.42 8.06
N LEU A 104 1.71 9.42 7.54
CA LEU A 104 0.32 9.26 7.08
C LEU A 104 0.17 8.26 5.92
N HIS A 105 1.18 8.12 5.05
CA HIS A 105 1.16 7.08 4.02
C HIS A 105 1.26 5.68 4.64
N LYS A 106 2.06 5.54 5.70
CA LYS A 106 2.25 4.28 6.43
C LYS A 106 0.99 3.93 7.23
N VAL A 107 0.39 4.91 7.90
CA VAL A 107 -0.89 4.76 8.59
C VAL A 107 -2.01 4.40 7.61
N ALA A 108 -2.06 5.02 6.43
CA ALA A 108 -3.05 4.69 5.41
C ALA A 108 -2.95 3.22 4.94
N VAL A 109 -1.72 2.69 4.80
CA VAL A 109 -1.50 1.26 4.54
C VAL A 109 -2.05 0.40 5.68
N PHE A 110 -1.80 0.78 6.93
CA PHE A 110 -2.31 0.06 8.11
C PHE A 110 -3.84 0.04 8.17
N LEU A 111 -4.49 1.17 7.87
CA LEU A 111 -5.95 1.29 7.87
C LEU A 111 -6.62 0.55 6.70
N ASN A 112 -5.86 0.06 5.71
CA ASN A 112 -6.41 -0.69 4.59
C ASN A 112 -6.62 -2.17 4.98
N PRO A 113 -7.87 -2.69 4.98
CA PRO A 113 -8.16 -4.09 5.36
C PRO A 113 -7.43 -5.12 4.49
N LYS A 114 -7.15 -4.80 3.23
CA LYS A 114 -6.42 -5.69 2.31
C LYS A 114 -4.93 -5.81 2.65
N GLN A 115 -4.43 -4.94 3.53
CA GLN A 115 -3.02 -4.83 3.89
C GLN A 115 -2.79 -4.89 5.40
N LYS A 116 -3.71 -5.51 6.15
CA LYS A 116 -3.64 -5.68 7.62
C LYS A 116 -2.29 -6.16 8.13
N SER A 117 -1.64 -7.08 7.40
CA SER A 117 -0.35 -7.63 7.79
C SER A 117 0.83 -6.66 7.61
N MET A 118 0.61 -5.47 7.06
CA MET A 118 1.61 -4.41 6.79
C MET A 118 2.92 -4.89 6.15
N ARG A 119 2.91 -6.00 5.41
CA ARG A 119 4.12 -6.65 4.85
C ARG A 119 4.92 -5.74 3.91
N VAL A 120 4.29 -4.68 3.42
CA VAL A 120 4.91 -3.66 2.58
C VAL A 120 5.77 -2.68 3.39
N LEU A 121 5.62 -2.61 4.71
CA LEU A 121 6.41 -1.76 5.61
C LEU A 121 7.54 -2.58 6.27
N SER A 122 8.66 -1.92 6.61
CA SER A 122 9.69 -2.56 7.44
C SER A 122 9.17 -2.76 8.87
N LYS A 123 9.86 -3.57 9.68
CA LYS A 123 9.43 -3.81 11.07
C LYS A 123 9.45 -2.51 11.88
N GLU A 124 10.48 -1.69 11.68
CA GLU A 124 10.64 -0.39 12.33
C GLU A 124 9.48 0.56 11.96
N ASP A 125 9.05 0.53 10.69
CA ASP A 125 7.93 1.31 10.21
C ASP A 125 6.58 0.82 10.76
N GLN A 126 6.43 -0.49 10.99
CA GLN A 126 5.24 -1.06 11.61
C GLN A 126 5.10 -0.61 13.06
N ASP A 127 6.19 -0.69 13.84
CA ASP A 127 6.21 -0.26 15.25
C ASP A 127 5.92 1.25 15.37
N LEU A 128 6.48 2.05 14.46
CA LEU A 128 6.22 3.49 14.38
C LEU A 128 4.74 3.78 14.11
N VAL A 129 4.11 3.06 13.18
CA VAL A 129 2.70 3.23 12.85
C VAL A 129 1.81 2.87 14.04
N LEU A 130 2.06 1.73 14.68
CA LEU A 130 1.29 1.30 15.84
C LEU A 130 1.39 2.31 17.00
N SER A 131 2.60 2.78 17.28
CA SER A 131 2.84 3.80 18.31
C SER A 131 2.09 5.10 17.99
N TYR A 132 2.16 5.57 16.74
CA TYR A 132 1.48 6.78 16.29
C TYR A 132 -0.05 6.66 16.38
N VAL A 133 -0.61 5.52 15.95
CA VAL A 133 -2.05 5.29 15.99
C VAL A 133 -2.56 5.22 17.43
N ASN A 134 -1.84 4.50 18.32
CA ASN A 134 -2.20 4.42 19.74
C ASN A 134 -2.18 5.79 20.41
N GLU A 135 -1.15 6.62 20.15
CA GLU A 135 -1.08 7.99 20.65
C GLU A 135 -2.30 8.82 20.18
N LYS A 136 -2.71 8.67 18.92
CA LYS A 136 -3.90 9.36 18.40
C LYS A 136 -5.20 8.86 19.05
N ILE A 137 -5.35 7.56 19.23
CA ILE A 137 -6.51 6.99 19.95
C ILE A 137 -6.57 7.51 21.38
N ASP A 138 -5.45 7.56 22.09
CA ASP A 138 -5.37 8.09 23.46
C ASP A 138 -5.69 9.59 23.51
N SER A 139 -5.25 10.36 22.53
CA SER A 139 -5.59 11.78 22.44
C SER A 139 -7.09 12.00 22.21
N LEU A 140 -7.71 11.16 21.38
CA LEU A 140 -9.15 11.21 21.08
C LEU A 140 -9.98 10.78 22.28
N SER A 141 -9.57 9.72 22.99
CA SER A 141 -10.25 9.24 24.18
C SER A 141 -10.27 10.31 25.28
N ARG A 142 -9.16 11.01 25.51
CA ARG A 142 -9.10 12.12 26.50
C ARG A 142 -9.93 13.34 26.08
N SER A 143 -10.02 13.64 24.78
CA SER A 143 -10.83 14.77 24.28
C SER A 143 -12.35 14.51 24.29
N SER A 144 -12.77 13.25 24.20
CA SER A 144 -14.19 12.86 24.09
C SER A 144 -14.95 12.84 25.43
N PHE A 145 -14.27 13.13 26.56
CA PHE A 145 -14.88 13.17 27.89
C PHE A 145 -15.21 14.57 28.43
N GLU A 146 -15.01 15.65 27.65
CA GLU A 146 -15.53 16.98 28.01
C GLU A 146 -16.99 17.19 27.56
N VAL A 147 -17.84 16.17 27.67
CA VAL A 147 -19.29 16.41 27.72
C VAL A 147 -19.60 16.83 29.16
N LYS A 148 -19.77 18.13 29.40
CA LYS A 148 -20.44 18.62 30.61
C LYS A 148 -21.87 18.06 30.60
N VAL A 149 -22.05 16.88 31.17
CA VAL A 149 -23.36 16.36 31.53
C VAL A 149 -23.90 17.33 32.59
N LYS A 150 -24.80 18.23 32.19
CA LYS A 150 -25.78 18.73 33.15
C LYS A 150 -26.64 17.51 33.49
N GLU A 151 -26.35 16.89 34.62
CA GLU A 151 -27.20 15.85 35.19
C GLU A 151 -28.56 16.48 35.49
N GLU A 152 -29.54 16.23 34.63
CA GLU A 152 -30.94 16.22 35.08
C GLU A 152 -31.24 14.82 35.63
N PRO A 153 -31.81 14.72 36.83
CA PRO A 153 -32.06 13.44 37.47
C PRO A 153 -33.28 12.78 36.80
N GLY A 154 -33.12 11.65 36.11
CA GLY A 154 -34.31 10.86 35.78
C GLY A 154 -34.27 9.74 34.74
N THR A 155 -33.23 9.55 33.91
CA THR A 155 -33.30 8.51 32.86
C THR A 155 -32.42 7.28 33.13
N PRO A 156 -32.97 6.05 33.04
CA PRO A 156 -32.23 4.81 33.28
C PRO A 156 -31.16 4.56 32.21
N PRO A 157 -30.12 3.77 32.51
CA PRO A 157 -28.95 3.63 31.65
C PRO A 157 -29.30 3.05 30.27
N SER A 158 -28.90 3.77 29.23
CA SER A 158 -28.96 3.31 27.84
C SER A 158 -28.22 1.98 27.68
N LYS A 159 -28.92 0.96 27.16
CA LYS A 159 -28.29 -0.31 26.77
C LYS A 159 -27.23 -0.02 25.72
N LYS A 160 -25.98 -0.44 25.98
CA LYS A 160 -24.92 -0.40 24.96
C LYS A 160 -25.37 -1.27 23.79
N ALA A 161 -25.41 -0.70 22.58
CA ALA A 161 -25.63 -1.46 21.37
C ALA A 161 -24.49 -2.49 21.22
N ARG A 162 -24.84 -3.77 21.16
CA ARG A 162 -23.94 -4.80 20.64
C ARG A 162 -23.85 -4.54 19.12
N TYR A 163 -22.66 -4.21 18.63
CA TYR A 163 -22.39 -4.39 17.21
C TYR A 163 -22.25 -5.89 16.97
N ASP A 164 -23.10 -6.44 16.11
CA ASP A 164 -22.92 -7.78 15.54
C ASP A 164 -21.74 -7.71 14.57
N ILE A 165 -20.66 -8.42 14.90
CA ILE A 165 -19.44 -8.53 14.09
C ILE A 165 -19.47 -9.82 13.24
N ASP A 166 -20.61 -10.52 13.22
CA ASP A 166 -20.73 -11.86 12.63
C ASP A 166 -20.96 -11.86 11.10
N GLU A 167 -20.62 -10.77 10.39
CA GLU A 167 -20.74 -10.69 8.92
C GLU A 167 -19.38 -10.46 8.22
N PHE A 168 -18.30 -11.01 8.78
CA PHE A 168 -17.00 -11.09 8.11
C PHE A 168 -16.32 -12.44 8.33
N ASP A 169 -17.04 -13.53 8.05
CA ASP A 169 -16.43 -14.81 7.72
C ASP A 169 -16.64 -15.08 6.23
N ASP A 170 -15.58 -14.90 5.46
CA ASP A 170 -15.12 -15.97 4.57
C ASP A 170 -13.73 -15.63 4.01
N ILE A 171 -12.85 -16.65 4.05
CA ILE A 171 -11.54 -16.80 3.40
C ILE A 171 -10.31 -16.76 4.34
N VAL A 172 -10.11 -17.94 4.95
CA VAL A 172 -8.87 -18.74 5.13
C VAL A 172 -8.09 -18.65 6.44
N GLU A 173 -7.97 -19.86 6.99
CA GLU A 173 -7.41 -20.38 8.23
C GLU A 173 -5.91 -20.16 8.51
N VAL A 174 -5.68 -19.85 9.80
CA VAL A 174 -4.77 -20.49 10.78
C VAL A 174 -3.25 -20.38 10.59
N SER A 175 -2.65 -19.60 11.50
CA SER A 175 -1.48 -20.00 12.30
C SER A 175 -1.26 -18.94 13.38
N ASP A 176 -1.77 -19.16 14.61
CA ASP A 176 -1.25 -18.59 15.87
C ASP A 176 -2.05 -19.00 17.13
N LYS A 177 -2.75 -20.15 17.11
CA LYS A 177 -3.51 -20.65 18.29
C LYS A 177 -2.64 -21.26 19.40
N GLN A 178 -1.31 -21.22 19.30
CA GLN A 178 -0.43 -21.86 20.30
C GLN A 178 -0.27 -21.06 21.60
N TYR A 179 -0.48 -19.74 21.59
CA TYR A 179 -0.31 -18.91 22.80
C TYR A 179 -1.54 -18.90 23.71
N GLU A 180 -2.74 -19.07 23.16
CA GLU A 180 -3.98 -18.92 23.92
C GLU A 180 -4.26 -20.13 24.83
N VAL A 181 -3.93 -21.35 24.40
CA VAL A 181 -4.20 -22.59 25.16
C VAL A 181 -3.36 -22.68 26.44
N GLN A 182 -2.14 -22.13 26.43
CA GLN A 182 -1.26 -22.15 27.61
C GLN A 182 -1.78 -21.24 28.74
N ALA A 183 -2.49 -20.16 28.40
CA ALA A 183 -3.05 -19.24 29.40
C ALA A 183 -4.18 -19.89 30.21
N TYR A 184 -4.98 -20.77 29.59
CA TYR A 184 -6.08 -21.47 30.27
C TYR A 184 -5.61 -22.65 31.12
N GLN A 185 -4.58 -23.39 30.69
CA GLN A 185 -4.05 -24.50 31.49
C GLN A 185 -3.47 -24.02 32.83
N ASN A 186 -2.85 -22.84 32.86
CA ASN A 186 -2.28 -22.27 34.08
C ASN A 186 -3.34 -21.73 35.06
N GLN A 187 -4.55 -21.41 34.60
CA GLN A 187 -5.66 -20.97 35.46
C GLN A 187 -6.41 -22.15 36.10
N ILE A 188 -6.46 -23.32 35.46
CA ILE A 188 -7.17 -24.49 36.00
C ILE A 188 -6.39 -25.12 37.16
N VAL A 189 -5.05 -25.09 37.10
CA VAL A 189 -4.18 -25.68 38.14
C VAL A 189 -4.16 -24.86 39.43
N THR A 190 -4.49 -23.57 39.39
CA THR A 190 -4.40 -22.67 40.56
C THR A 190 -5.69 -22.59 41.38
N ASN A 191 -6.82 -23.09 40.88
CA ASN A 191 -8.15 -22.96 41.53
C ASN A 191 -8.78 -24.28 41.98
N SER A 192 -8.07 -25.40 41.96
CA SER A 192 -8.58 -26.70 42.40
C SER A 192 -8.16 -27.00 43.85
N ASP A 193 -8.84 -26.37 44.81
CA ASP A 193 -8.82 -26.81 46.22
C ASP A 193 -9.75 -28.04 46.36
N PRO A 194 -9.24 -29.24 46.68
CA PRO A 194 -10.03 -30.48 46.70
C PRO A 194 -11.01 -30.59 47.87
N SER A 195 -11.13 -29.57 48.72
CA SER A 195 -11.84 -29.65 50.00
C SER A 195 -13.33 -29.29 49.95
N LYS A 196 -13.90 -28.96 48.77
CA LYS A 196 -15.25 -28.34 48.66
C LYS A 196 -16.31 -29.09 47.86
N ILE A 197 -16.09 -30.31 47.41
CA ILE A 197 -17.11 -31.05 46.65
C ILE A 197 -17.41 -32.37 47.35
N LEU A 198 -18.28 -32.33 48.37
CA LEU A 198 -19.20 -33.41 48.76
C LEU A 198 -20.15 -32.86 49.84
N ALA A 199 -21.28 -32.29 49.41
CA ALA A 199 -22.48 -32.16 50.25
C ALA A 199 -23.73 -32.14 49.36
N PHE A 200 -24.48 -33.24 49.46
CA PHE A 200 -25.83 -33.52 48.95
C PHE A 200 -25.99 -33.79 47.45
#